data_AF-A0A399I9W6-F1
#
_entry.id   AF-A0A399I9W6-F1
#
_cell.length_a   1.000
_cell.length_b   1.000
_cell.length_c   1.000
_cell.angle_alpha   90.00
_cell.angle_beta   90.00
_cell.angle_gamma   90.00
#
_symmetry.space_group_name_H-M   'P 1'
#
loop_
_entity.id
_entity.type
_entity.pdbx_description
1 polymer ?
#
loop_
_entity_poly.entity_id
_entity_poly.type
_entity_poly.pdbx_seq_one_letter_code
_entity_poly.pdbx_strand_id
1 'polypeptide(L)'
;MHKYILAAAMLLSIGAMAGCGSSGSSTPTTSTVTGKVADGYLSGAVVFMDKNGNYQLDSGEPSTTTDQNGAYTLNVDPADIGLYPIVAIAVKGQTIDMDNPTQTLTYSYLLSLPKESVSGTVSSNFISPVSSELREMTETGTYTMEQAMIQLRTRLGLQAGTDVLADYMADQANSDFQTMHTAARNMTALMGSQMNQVMAAGTTGTQLMDVNRYRAMMGTIFGNMSTLRIQTPDPAMIQTMTTTMTANLGNMPAGTPYRNMSTSFRCQ
;
A
#
# COMPACT_ATOMS: atom_id res chain seq x y z
N MET A 1 16.52 79.24 25.73
CA MET A 1 16.00 78.81 27.04
C MET A 1 15.36 77.45 26.87
N HIS A 2 15.82 76.44 27.62
CA HIS A 2 15.10 75.22 28.07
C HIS A 2 14.47 74.31 26.97
N LYS A 3 14.86 73.04 26.78
CA LYS A 3 15.06 71.97 27.76
C LYS A 3 15.79 70.75 27.17
N TYR A 4 16.62 70.14 28.01
CA TYR A 4 17.22 68.80 27.94
C TYR A 4 16.14 67.69 27.94
N ILE A 5 16.37 66.45 27.47
CA ILE A 5 16.90 65.26 28.21
C ILE A 5 16.86 64.09 27.20
N LEU A 6 17.96 63.42 26.83
CA LEU A 6 18.69 62.30 27.46
C LEU A 6 17.95 60.95 27.56
N ALA A 7 18.35 59.99 26.73
CA ALA A 7 18.44 58.55 27.01
C ALA A 7 19.42 57.96 25.98
N ALA A 8 20.71 57.69 26.26
CA ALA A 8 21.26 56.60 27.09
C ALA A 8 20.75 55.21 26.63
N ALA A 9 21.57 54.21 26.30
CA ALA A 9 23.02 54.06 26.28
C ALA A 9 23.37 52.70 25.63
N MET A 10 24.62 52.57 25.15
CA MET A 10 25.47 51.35 25.21
C MET A 10 25.06 50.12 24.35
N LEU A 11 25.93 49.27 23.79
CA LEU A 11 27.37 48.99 23.79
C LEU A 11 27.61 48.10 22.54
N LEU A 12 28.62 48.35 21.71
CA LEU A 12 29.96 47.72 21.72
C LEU A 12 30.11 46.44 20.86
N SER A 13 30.56 46.68 19.63
CA SER A 13 31.75 46.12 18.97
C SER A 13 32.19 44.64 19.13
N ILE A 14 32.50 44.07 17.95
CA ILE A 14 33.56 43.08 17.60
C ILE A 14 33.18 41.59 17.64
N GLY A 15 33.36 40.93 16.50
CA GLY A 15 33.42 39.48 16.37
C GLY A 15 33.97 39.05 15.01
N ALA A 16 35.16 38.47 15.02
CA ALA A 16 36.01 38.17 13.88
C ALA A 16 35.50 37.06 12.94
N MET A 17 35.96 37.13 11.70
CA MET A 17 35.89 36.06 10.71
C MET A 17 36.87 34.95 11.08
N ALA A 18 36.39 33.71 11.21
CA ALA A 18 37.21 32.52 11.25
C ALA A 18 36.42 31.26 10.82
N GLY A 19 37.00 30.52 9.87
CA GLY A 19 36.73 29.10 9.61
C GLY A 19 35.48 28.80 8.77
N CYS A 20 35.39 27.74 7.99
CA CYS A 20 36.28 26.60 7.76
C CYS A 20 35.73 25.90 6.49
N GLY A 21 36.59 25.28 5.69
CA GLY A 21 36.17 24.49 4.53
C GLY A 21 35.24 23.36 4.95
N SER A 22 34.05 23.32 4.36
CA SER A 22 33.13 22.20 4.52
C SER A 22 33.37 21.22 3.39
N SER A 23 34.18 20.21 3.69
CA SER A 23 34.15 18.93 3.02
C SER A 23 32.70 18.49 2.87
N GLY A 24 32.25 18.29 1.63
CA GLY A 24 30.94 17.75 1.32
C GLY A 24 30.81 16.33 1.84
N SER A 25 30.63 16.17 3.15
CA SER A 25 30.02 15.00 3.73
C SER A 25 28.54 15.12 3.42
N SER A 26 28.14 14.60 2.27
CA SER A 26 26.76 14.28 1.99
C SER A 26 26.35 13.18 2.96
N THR A 27 26.06 13.53 4.20
CA THR A 27 25.30 12.67 5.09
C THR A 27 24.03 12.35 4.32
N PRO A 28 23.75 11.07 3.98
CA PRO A 28 22.52 10.75 3.30
C PRO A 28 21.38 11.24 4.19
N THR A 29 20.71 12.29 3.75
CA THR A 29 19.51 12.80 4.42
C THR A 29 18.45 11.75 4.21
N THR A 30 18.16 10.96 5.23
CA THR A 30 17.08 9.97 5.21
C THR A 30 15.80 10.62 5.70
N SER A 31 14.69 10.39 5.01
CA SER A 31 13.34 10.74 5.47
C SER A 31 12.61 9.48 5.95
N THR A 32 11.62 9.66 6.81
CA THR A 32 10.76 8.57 7.28
C THR A 32 9.39 8.64 6.62
N VAL A 33 8.92 7.52 6.11
CA VAL A 33 7.52 7.30 5.74
C VAL A 33 6.90 6.40 6.80
N THR A 34 5.85 6.87 7.46
CA THR A 34 5.14 6.12 8.50
C THR A 34 3.71 5.85 8.10
N GLY A 35 3.19 4.69 8.50
CA GLY A 35 1.84 4.28 8.13
C GLY A 35 1.45 2.99 8.82
N LYS A 36 0.39 2.36 8.31
CA LYS A 36 -0.07 1.05 8.79
C LYS A 36 -0.43 0.12 7.64
N VAL A 37 -0.39 -1.18 7.90
CA VAL A 37 -0.87 -2.23 7.00
C VAL A 37 -2.06 -2.92 7.63
N ALA A 38 -3.17 -3.05 6.90
CA ALA A 38 -4.32 -3.79 7.39
C ALA A 38 -5.17 -4.45 6.30
N ASP A 39 -5.64 -5.67 6.56
CA ASP A 39 -6.98 -6.13 6.20
C ASP A 39 -7.90 -6.11 7.44
N GLY A 40 -7.46 -6.72 8.55
CA GLY A 40 -7.32 -6.13 9.89
C GLY A 40 -5.83 -5.81 10.14
N TYR A 41 -5.47 -5.11 11.23
CA TYR A 41 -4.07 -4.70 11.41
C TYR A 41 -3.10 -5.89 11.33
N LEU A 42 -2.08 -5.80 10.49
CA LEU A 42 -1.17 -6.92 10.22
C LEU A 42 0.14 -6.76 11.00
N SER A 43 0.37 -7.63 11.97
CA SER A 43 1.61 -7.68 12.75
C SER A 43 2.64 -8.58 12.08
N GLY A 44 3.87 -8.10 11.90
CA GLY A 44 4.95 -8.88 11.29
C GLY A 44 4.86 -8.98 9.75
N ALA A 45 4.23 -8.04 9.08
CA ALA A 45 4.25 -7.91 7.62
C ALA A 45 5.53 -7.17 7.17
N VAL A 46 6.16 -7.63 6.09
CA VAL A 46 7.35 -6.98 5.51
C VAL A 46 6.89 -5.83 4.63
N VAL A 47 7.39 -4.61 4.86
CA VAL A 47 7.02 -3.41 4.10
C VAL A 47 8.24 -2.85 3.41
N PHE A 48 8.16 -2.56 2.11
CA PHE A 48 9.28 -2.02 1.35
C PHE A 48 8.84 -1.06 0.24
N MET A 49 9.74 -0.18 -0.16
CA MET A 49 9.54 0.69 -1.31
C MET A 49 10.02 -0.02 -2.57
N ASP A 50 9.06 -0.39 -3.43
CA ASP A 50 9.30 -1.14 -4.66
C ASP A 50 9.75 -0.18 -5.77
N LYS A 51 11.07 -0.08 -5.97
CA LYS A 51 11.69 0.89 -6.86
C LYS A 51 11.68 0.46 -8.32
N ASN A 52 11.50 -0.83 -8.59
CA ASN A 52 11.51 -1.37 -9.94
C ASN A 52 10.13 -1.87 -10.40
N GLY A 53 9.13 -1.87 -9.53
CA GLY A 53 7.74 -2.22 -9.82
C GLY A 53 7.49 -3.72 -9.97
N ASN A 54 8.35 -4.58 -9.40
CA ASN A 54 8.26 -6.02 -9.54
C ASN A 54 7.58 -6.73 -8.35
N TYR A 55 7.12 -5.97 -7.34
CA TYR A 55 6.46 -6.43 -6.12
C TYR A 55 7.29 -7.43 -5.30
N GLN A 56 8.61 -7.35 -5.39
CA GLN A 56 9.55 -8.18 -4.65
C GLN A 56 10.53 -7.29 -3.92
N LEU A 57 10.92 -7.71 -2.72
CA LEU A 57 11.95 -7.02 -1.98
C LEU A 57 13.32 -7.35 -2.59
N ASP A 58 13.86 -6.40 -3.37
CA ASP A 58 15.16 -6.53 -3.99
C ASP A 58 16.30 -5.93 -3.15
N SER A 59 17.52 -6.35 -3.47
CA SER A 59 18.71 -5.80 -2.80
C SER A 59 18.83 -4.29 -3.05
N GLY A 60 18.93 -3.53 -1.96
CA GLY A 60 19.05 -2.07 -2.00
C GLY A 60 17.72 -1.31 -1.91
N GLU A 61 16.60 -2.02 -1.89
CA GLU A 61 15.30 -1.39 -1.62
C GLU A 61 15.13 -1.15 -0.11
N PRO A 62 14.64 0.04 0.30
CA PRO A 62 14.31 0.28 1.70
C PRO A 62 13.21 -0.67 2.17
N SER A 63 13.40 -1.30 3.33
CA SER A 63 12.41 -2.19 3.94
C SER A 63 12.33 -2.07 5.46
N THR A 64 11.20 -2.47 6.02
CA THR A 64 10.91 -2.54 7.45
C THR A 64 9.88 -3.65 7.73
N THR A 65 9.45 -3.80 8.98
CA THR A 65 8.40 -4.75 9.38
C THR A 65 7.38 -4.06 10.26
N THR A 66 6.11 -4.43 10.14
CA THR A 66 5.04 -3.87 10.96
C THR A 66 5.09 -4.37 12.41
N ASP A 67 4.69 -3.51 13.34
CA ASP A 67 4.50 -3.85 14.75
C ASP A 67 3.13 -4.50 15.04
N GLN A 68 2.83 -4.74 16.32
CA GLN A 68 1.57 -5.35 16.76
C GLN A 68 0.31 -4.54 16.42
N ASN A 69 0.44 -3.24 16.13
CA ASN A 69 -0.65 -2.37 15.70
C ASN A 69 -0.72 -2.22 14.18
N GLY A 70 0.05 -3.05 13.44
CA GLY A 70 0.21 -2.95 12.00
C GLY A 70 1.00 -1.73 11.56
N ALA A 71 1.62 -0.97 12.48
CA ALA A 71 2.32 0.26 12.16
C ALA A 71 3.72 -0.02 11.65
N TYR A 72 4.19 0.77 10.69
CA TYR A 72 5.54 0.70 10.16
C TYR A 72 6.20 2.07 10.10
N THR A 73 7.53 2.07 10.15
CA THR A 73 8.38 3.23 9.86
C THR A 73 9.44 2.80 8.86
N LEU A 74 9.42 3.41 7.68
CA LEU A 74 10.30 3.10 6.56
C LEU A 74 11.24 4.28 6.32
N ASN A 75 12.56 4.04 6.41
CA ASN A 75 13.57 5.06 6.11
C ASN A 75 13.87 5.05 4.62
N VAL A 76 13.66 6.17 3.93
CA VAL A 76 13.80 6.31 2.47
C VAL A 76 14.64 7.52 2.12
N ASP A 77 15.08 7.61 0.86
CA ASP A 77 15.58 8.88 0.33
C ASP A 77 14.39 9.85 0.18
N PRO A 78 14.47 11.10 0.69
CA PRO A 78 13.43 12.09 0.49
C PRO A 78 13.05 12.30 -0.98
N ALA A 79 14.00 12.13 -1.92
CA ALA A 79 13.76 12.26 -3.35
C ALA A 79 12.89 11.12 -3.92
N ASP A 80 12.78 9.99 -3.23
CA ASP A 80 12.00 8.83 -3.66
C ASP A 80 10.51 8.94 -3.29
N ILE A 81 10.16 9.83 -2.36
CA ILE A 81 8.78 10.01 -1.88
C ILE A 81 7.91 10.50 -3.04
N GLY A 82 6.82 9.76 -3.31
CA GLY A 82 5.91 10.06 -4.43
C GLY A 82 6.35 9.47 -5.78
N LEU A 83 7.56 8.92 -5.89
CA LEU A 83 8.06 8.30 -7.13
C LEU A 83 7.79 6.80 -7.20
N TYR A 84 7.81 6.13 -6.05
CA TYR A 84 7.72 4.67 -5.95
C TYR A 84 6.58 4.24 -5.03
N PRO A 85 5.87 3.14 -5.36
CA PRO A 85 4.87 2.58 -4.48
C PRO A 85 5.51 1.92 -3.25
N ILE A 86 4.70 1.71 -2.21
CA ILE A 86 5.07 0.88 -1.07
C ILE A 86 4.30 -0.44 -1.16
N VAL A 87 5.00 -1.54 -0.99
CA VAL A 87 4.44 -2.90 -0.99
C VAL A 87 4.58 -3.48 0.41
N ALA A 88 3.55 -4.19 0.86
CA ALA A 88 3.57 -4.99 2.08
C ALA A 88 3.33 -6.46 1.74
N ILE A 89 4.15 -7.36 2.27
CA ILE A 89 3.99 -8.80 2.14
C ILE A 89 3.58 -9.36 3.50
N ALA A 90 2.37 -9.91 3.56
CA ALA A 90 1.91 -10.74 4.66
C ALA A 90 2.40 -12.16 4.42
N VAL A 91 3.18 -12.70 5.35
CA VAL A 91 3.91 -13.96 5.19
C VAL A 91 3.22 -15.08 5.96
N LYS A 92 2.87 -16.17 5.26
CA LYS A 92 2.35 -17.40 5.85
C LYS A 92 3.21 -17.87 7.03
N GLY A 93 2.56 -18.20 8.14
CA GLY A 93 3.22 -18.74 9.34
C GLY A 93 4.06 -17.72 10.12
N GLN A 94 4.06 -16.44 9.72
CA GLN A 94 4.81 -15.37 10.40
C GLN A 94 3.90 -14.19 10.75
N THR A 95 3.22 -13.64 9.75
CA THR A 95 2.33 -12.49 9.95
C THR A 95 1.06 -12.92 10.67
N ILE A 96 0.58 -12.07 11.58
CA ILE A 96 -0.65 -12.25 12.35
C ILE A 96 -1.62 -11.14 11.96
N ASP A 97 -2.82 -11.52 11.54
CA ASP A 97 -3.95 -10.61 11.42
C ASP A 97 -4.56 -10.41 12.81
N MET A 98 -4.60 -9.17 13.29
CA MET A 98 -5.06 -8.83 14.63
C MET A 98 -6.58 -8.98 14.82
N ASP A 99 -7.35 -9.27 13.76
CA ASP A 99 -8.70 -9.81 13.91
C ASP A 99 -8.71 -11.20 14.57
N ASN A 100 -7.62 -11.96 14.42
CA ASN A 100 -7.41 -13.29 14.96
C ASN A 100 -6.01 -13.42 15.59
N PRO A 101 -5.74 -12.73 16.72
CA PRO A 101 -4.39 -12.49 17.24
C PRO A 101 -3.65 -13.74 17.74
N THR A 102 -4.33 -14.89 17.79
CA THR A 102 -3.77 -16.17 18.25
C THR A 102 -3.27 -17.05 17.10
N GLN A 103 -3.46 -16.63 15.84
CA GLN A 103 -3.15 -17.45 14.67
C GLN A 103 -2.32 -16.64 13.66
N THR A 104 -1.26 -17.28 13.16
CA THR A 104 -0.56 -16.78 11.98
C THR A 104 -1.36 -17.09 10.72
N LEU A 105 -1.18 -16.27 9.69
CA LEU A 105 -1.81 -16.48 8.38
C LEU A 105 -1.47 -17.85 7.78
N THR A 106 -2.45 -18.44 7.09
CA THR A 106 -2.34 -19.74 6.43
C THR A 106 -1.83 -19.64 4.99
N TYR A 107 -1.87 -18.44 4.40
CA TYR A 107 -1.39 -18.11 3.07
C TYR A 107 -0.63 -16.78 3.13
N SER A 108 0.32 -16.60 2.22
CA SER A 108 0.93 -15.29 1.98
C SER A 108 0.09 -14.50 0.99
N TYR A 109 0.08 -13.18 1.11
CA TYR A 109 -0.47 -12.27 0.11
C TYR A 109 0.29 -10.95 0.15
N LEU A 110 0.14 -10.14 -0.89
CA LEU A 110 0.76 -8.83 -1.00
C LEU A 110 -0.29 -7.74 -1.03
N LEU A 111 0.04 -6.60 -0.43
CA LEU A 111 -0.74 -5.38 -0.47
C LEU A 111 0.16 -4.24 -0.97
N SER A 112 -0.42 -3.15 -1.45
CA SER A 112 0.35 -2.01 -1.95
C SER A 112 -0.38 -0.68 -1.78
N LEU A 113 0.40 0.40 -1.70
CA LEU A 113 -0.04 1.79 -1.74
C LEU A 113 0.50 2.43 -3.02
N PRO A 114 -0.35 3.06 -3.85
CA PRO A 114 0.12 3.76 -5.05
C PRO A 114 1.08 4.89 -4.68
N LYS A 115 2.07 5.13 -5.56
CA LYS A 115 3.13 6.13 -5.34
C LYS A 115 2.57 7.53 -5.08
N GLU A 116 1.47 7.90 -5.72
CA GLU A 116 0.83 9.21 -5.59
C GLU A 116 0.27 9.45 -4.18
N SER A 117 0.05 8.38 -3.41
CA SER A 117 -0.47 8.42 -2.04
C SER A 117 0.64 8.31 -1.00
N VAL A 118 1.90 8.09 -1.40
CA VAL A 118 3.04 8.01 -0.49
C VAL A 118 3.45 9.43 -0.06
N SER A 119 3.38 9.70 1.24
CA SER A 119 3.78 10.97 1.83
C SER A 119 4.76 10.79 2.99
N GLY A 120 5.84 11.56 2.99
CA GLY A 120 6.76 11.65 4.14
C GLY A 120 6.36 12.68 5.19
N THR A 121 5.26 13.40 5.00
CA THR A 121 4.81 14.46 5.92
C THR A 121 3.55 14.08 6.69
N VAL A 122 2.70 13.22 6.12
CA VAL A 122 1.48 12.72 6.80
C VAL A 122 1.57 11.23 7.07
N SER A 123 1.11 10.80 8.25
CA SER A 123 1.11 9.37 8.66
C SER A 123 -0.06 8.57 8.11
N SER A 124 -0.73 9.05 7.06
CA SER A 124 -1.88 8.40 6.43
C SER A 124 -1.49 7.37 5.38
N ASN A 125 -0.24 6.89 5.36
CA ASN A 125 0.24 5.89 4.40
C ASN A 125 -0.32 4.50 4.74
N PHE A 126 -1.62 4.33 4.50
CA PHE A 126 -2.37 3.14 4.86
C PHE A 126 -2.39 2.14 3.70
N ILE A 127 -1.79 0.98 3.93
CA ILE A 127 -1.68 -0.10 2.96
C ILE A 127 -2.77 -1.12 3.28
N SER A 128 -3.68 -1.34 2.34
CA SER A 128 -4.81 -2.26 2.47
C SER A 128 -5.14 -2.95 1.15
N PRO A 129 -6.03 -3.95 1.15
CA PRO A 129 -6.55 -4.53 -0.09
C PRO A 129 -7.18 -3.47 -1.00
N VAL A 130 -7.85 -2.47 -0.42
CA VAL A 130 -8.49 -1.38 -1.16
C VAL A 130 -7.46 -0.45 -1.79
N SER A 131 -6.39 -0.08 -1.08
CA SER A 131 -5.30 0.72 -1.68
C SER A 131 -4.57 -0.06 -2.78
N SER A 132 -4.47 -1.38 -2.63
CA SER A 132 -3.86 -2.26 -3.63
C SER A 132 -4.68 -2.28 -4.92
N GLU A 133 -6.01 -2.40 -4.79
CA GLU A 133 -6.93 -2.31 -5.93
C GLU A 133 -6.83 -0.94 -6.62
N LEU A 134 -6.76 0.14 -5.85
CA LEU A 134 -6.58 1.49 -6.37
C LEU A 134 -5.29 1.60 -7.20
N ARG A 135 -4.17 1.10 -6.66
CA ARG A 135 -2.90 1.08 -7.39
C ARG A 135 -3.04 0.31 -8.70
N GLU A 136 -3.58 -0.91 -8.67
CA GLU A 136 -3.72 -1.70 -9.89
C GLU A 136 -4.61 -1.04 -10.94
N MET A 137 -5.70 -0.40 -10.53
CA MET A 137 -6.56 0.38 -11.43
C MET A 137 -5.79 1.51 -12.12
N THR A 138 -4.97 2.26 -11.38
CA THR A 138 -4.18 3.36 -11.93
C THR A 138 -3.02 2.89 -12.81
N GLU A 139 -2.39 1.75 -12.46
CA GLU A 139 -1.31 1.15 -13.25
C GLU A 139 -1.78 0.65 -14.62
N THR A 140 -3.09 0.39 -14.82
CA THR A 140 -3.62 0.09 -16.16
C THR A 140 -3.52 1.26 -17.15
N GLY A 141 -3.29 2.48 -16.67
CA GLY A 141 -3.29 3.70 -17.47
C GLY A 141 -4.68 4.11 -17.99
N THR A 142 -5.75 3.45 -17.54
CA THR A 142 -7.13 3.75 -17.98
C THR A 142 -7.87 4.68 -17.01
N TYR A 143 -7.52 4.62 -15.73
CA TYR A 143 -8.13 5.42 -14.69
C TYR A 143 -7.13 6.43 -14.15
N THR A 144 -7.52 7.70 -14.10
CA THR A 144 -6.87 8.65 -13.21
C THR A 144 -7.11 8.26 -11.75
N MET A 145 -6.28 8.74 -10.83
CA MET A 145 -6.45 8.47 -9.39
C MET A 145 -7.86 8.83 -8.90
N GLU A 146 -8.39 9.98 -9.31
CA GLU A 146 -9.74 10.41 -8.96
C GLU A 146 -10.82 9.46 -9.49
N GLN A 147 -10.73 9.07 -10.76
CA GLN A 147 -11.68 8.14 -11.36
C GLN A 147 -11.63 6.76 -10.70
N ALA A 148 -10.43 6.26 -10.39
CA ALA A 148 -10.25 4.98 -9.72
C ALA A 148 -10.88 5.01 -8.32
N MET A 149 -10.66 6.08 -7.53
CA MET A 149 -11.31 6.26 -6.23
C MET A 149 -12.84 6.34 -6.33
N ILE A 150 -13.39 7.02 -7.35
CA ILE A 150 -14.85 7.06 -7.58
C ILE A 150 -15.39 5.65 -7.84
N GLN A 151 -14.76 4.92 -8.75
CA GLN A 151 -15.21 3.58 -9.14
C GLN A 151 -15.13 2.60 -7.97
N LEU A 152 -14.06 2.63 -7.17
CA LEU A 152 -13.93 1.81 -5.97
C LEU A 152 -15.02 2.11 -4.95
N ARG A 153 -15.27 3.39 -4.65
CA ARG A 153 -16.37 3.80 -3.77
C ARG A 153 -17.71 3.27 -4.24
N THR A 154 -18.01 3.40 -5.54
CA THR A 154 -19.27 2.90 -6.12
C THR A 154 -19.39 1.39 -5.97
N ARG A 155 -18.32 0.64 -6.27
CA ARG A 155 -18.32 -0.84 -6.17
C ARG A 155 -18.45 -1.32 -4.73
N LEU A 156 -17.79 -0.64 -3.80
CA LEU A 156 -17.91 -0.86 -2.36
C LEU A 156 -19.22 -0.32 -1.77
N GLY A 157 -19.99 0.47 -2.51
CA GLY A 157 -21.26 1.03 -2.03
C GLY A 157 -21.10 2.03 -0.90
N LEU A 158 -19.97 2.72 -0.86
CA LEU A 158 -19.65 3.71 0.16
C LEU A 158 -20.37 5.02 -0.13
N GLN A 159 -20.52 5.83 0.91
CA GLN A 159 -21.09 7.16 0.79
C GLN A 159 -20.22 8.08 -0.08
N ALA A 160 -20.86 9.08 -0.69
CA ALA A 160 -20.15 10.08 -1.46
C ALA A 160 -19.19 10.87 -0.54
N GLY A 161 -17.91 10.89 -0.91
CA GLY A 161 -16.87 11.60 -0.16
C GLY A 161 -16.08 10.73 0.82
N THR A 162 -16.47 9.48 1.05
CA THR A 162 -15.70 8.53 1.87
C THR A 162 -14.32 8.30 1.27
N ASP A 163 -13.26 8.52 2.04
CA ASP A 163 -11.90 8.28 1.58
C ASP A 163 -11.60 6.77 1.60
N VAL A 164 -11.32 6.19 0.42
CA VAL A 164 -10.98 4.77 0.25
C VAL A 164 -9.56 4.43 0.68
N LEU A 165 -8.73 5.44 0.93
CA LEU A 165 -7.36 5.29 1.45
C LEU A 165 -7.27 5.58 2.95
N ALA A 166 -8.38 5.94 3.60
CA ALA A 166 -8.39 6.14 5.03
C ALA A 166 -8.10 4.84 5.79
N ASP A 167 -7.49 4.97 6.96
CA ASP A 167 -7.35 3.88 7.93
C ASP A 167 -8.73 3.49 8.46
N TYR A 168 -9.40 2.57 7.75
CA TYR A 168 -10.74 2.13 8.09
C TYR A 168 -10.78 1.33 9.41
N MET A 169 -9.63 0.92 9.96
CA MET A 169 -9.56 0.25 11.25
C MET A 169 -9.56 1.24 12.42
N ALA A 170 -9.41 2.55 12.15
CA ALA A 170 -9.35 3.58 13.18
C ALA A 170 -10.71 3.95 13.77
N ASP A 171 -11.82 3.73 13.04
CA ASP A 171 -13.18 4.02 13.50
C ASP A 171 -14.16 2.89 13.14
N GLN A 172 -14.31 1.94 14.06
CA GLN A 172 -15.22 0.81 13.88
C GLN A 172 -16.70 1.17 14.02
N ALA A 173 -17.05 2.40 14.41
CA ALA A 173 -18.45 2.85 14.45
C ALA A 173 -18.95 3.34 13.09
N ASN A 174 -18.03 3.66 12.17
CA ASN A 174 -18.36 4.11 10.82
C ASN A 174 -18.76 2.92 9.94
N SER A 175 -19.99 2.93 9.42
CA SER A 175 -20.52 1.84 8.58
C SER A 175 -19.76 1.62 7.28
N ASP A 176 -19.21 2.70 6.70
CA ASP A 176 -18.40 2.59 5.48
C ASP A 176 -17.05 1.93 5.80
N PHE A 177 -16.50 2.20 6.98
CA PHE A 177 -15.25 1.59 7.44
C PHE A 177 -15.43 0.10 7.75
N GLN A 178 -16.56 -0.27 8.36
CA GLN A 178 -16.96 -1.68 8.53
C GLN A 178 -17.11 -2.39 7.16
N THR A 179 -17.67 -1.69 6.18
CA THR A 179 -17.82 -2.21 4.80
C THR A 179 -16.46 -2.42 4.14
N MET A 180 -15.54 -1.46 4.27
CA MET A 180 -14.18 -1.58 3.75
C MET A 180 -13.40 -2.70 4.43
N HIS A 181 -13.50 -2.83 5.75
CA HIS A 181 -12.87 -3.92 6.50
C HIS A 181 -13.40 -5.29 6.05
N THR A 182 -14.73 -5.43 5.90
CA THR A 182 -15.34 -6.65 5.38
C THR A 182 -14.84 -7.00 3.98
N ALA A 183 -14.84 -6.00 3.08
CA ALA A 183 -14.31 -6.17 1.74
C ALA A 183 -12.84 -6.60 1.76
N ALA A 184 -12.02 -5.95 2.58
CA ALA A 184 -10.60 -6.23 2.71
C ALA A 184 -10.35 -7.69 3.11
N ARG A 185 -11.04 -8.20 4.13
CA ARG A 185 -10.91 -9.60 4.57
C ARG A 185 -11.29 -10.60 3.49
N ASN A 186 -12.38 -10.34 2.78
CA ASN A 186 -12.83 -11.21 1.69
C ASN A 186 -11.88 -11.15 0.49
N MET A 187 -11.31 -9.97 0.20
CA MET A 187 -10.28 -9.80 -0.82
C MET A 187 -9.01 -10.57 -0.46
N THR A 188 -8.47 -10.45 0.76
CA THR A 188 -7.24 -11.16 1.14
C THR A 188 -7.42 -12.66 1.25
N ALA A 189 -8.59 -13.14 1.67
CA ALA A 189 -8.92 -14.56 1.59
C ALA A 189 -8.83 -15.10 0.15
N LEU A 190 -9.38 -14.36 -0.82
CA LEU A 190 -9.26 -14.71 -2.23
C LEU A 190 -7.81 -14.61 -2.72
N MET A 191 -7.12 -13.49 -2.46
CA MET A 191 -5.72 -13.28 -2.87
C MET A 191 -4.81 -14.39 -2.34
N GLY A 192 -4.94 -14.73 -1.05
CA GLY A 192 -4.18 -15.81 -0.42
C GLY A 192 -4.46 -17.18 -1.05
N SER A 193 -5.72 -17.48 -1.38
CA SER A 193 -6.08 -18.73 -2.06
C SER A 193 -5.48 -18.86 -3.46
N GLN A 194 -5.25 -17.73 -4.13
CA GLN A 194 -4.74 -17.67 -5.50
C GLN A 194 -3.23 -17.44 -5.57
N MET A 195 -2.57 -17.18 -4.45
CA MET A 195 -1.16 -16.81 -4.42
C MET A 195 -0.27 -17.81 -5.16
N ASN A 196 -0.55 -19.12 -5.05
CA ASN A 196 0.20 -20.15 -5.78
C ASN A 196 0.11 -20.03 -7.32
N GLN A 197 -0.97 -19.47 -7.86
CA GLN A 197 -1.11 -19.22 -9.29
C GLN A 197 -0.35 -17.96 -9.70
N VAL A 198 -0.33 -16.96 -8.82
CA VAL A 198 0.28 -15.66 -9.10
C VAL A 198 1.82 -15.71 -8.92
N MET A 199 2.31 -16.56 -8.02
CA MET A 199 3.73 -16.86 -7.90
C MET A 199 4.14 -17.77 -9.06
N ALA A 200 4.85 -17.24 -10.06
CA ALA A 200 5.41 -18.04 -11.14
C ALA A 200 6.82 -18.52 -10.76
N ALA A 201 7.17 -19.74 -11.17
CA ALA A 201 8.57 -20.16 -11.15
C ALA A 201 9.33 -19.33 -12.21
N GLY A 202 10.23 -18.46 -11.77
CA GLY A 202 11.16 -17.77 -12.64
C GLY A 202 12.08 -18.77 -13.35
N THR A 203 12.71 -18.34 -14.44
CA THR A 203 13.62 -19.14 -15.28
C THR A 203 14.77 -19.80 -14.49
N THR A 204 15.06 -19.30 -13.29
CA THR A 204 16.13 -19.76 -12.39
C THR A 204 15.61 -20.52 -11.16
N GLY A 205 14.33 -20.92 -11.13
CA GLY A 205 13.72 -21.64 -10.00
C GLY A 205 13.38 -20.76 -8.78
N THR A 206 13.64 -19.45 -8.85
CA THR A 206 13.16 -18.46 -7.86
C THR A 206 11.67 -18.18 -8.13
N GLN A 207 10.80 -18.33 -7.13
CA GLN A 207 9.39 -17.94 -7.30
C GLN A 207 9.31 -16.41 -7.33
N LEU A 208 8.96 -15.87 -8.49
CA LEU A 208 8.79 -14.43 -8.71
C LEU A 208 7.29 -14.12 -8.84
N MET A 209 6.89 -12.92 -8.45
CA MET A 209 5.54 -12.43 -8.67
C MET A 209 5.29 -12.30 -10.18
N ASP A 210 4.29 -13.00 -10.73
CA ASP A 210 3.82 -12.72 -12.08
C ASP A 210 2.85 -11.54 -12.05
N VAL A 211 3.37 -10.35 -12.38
CA VAL A 211 2.61 -9.09 -12.34
C VAL A 211 1.35 -9.14 -13.20
N ASN A 212 1.38 -9.86 -14.33
CA ASN A 212 0.21 -9.97 -15.20
C ASN A 212 -0.88 -10.82 -14.53
N ARG A 213 -0.52 -11.96 -13.93
CA ARG A 213 -1.45 -12.79 -13.15
C ARG A 213 -1.96 -12.06 -11.91
N TYR A 214 -1.10 -11.33 -11.21
CA TYR A 214 -1.49 -10.52 -10.04
C TYR A 214 -2.55 -9.50 -10.45
N ARG A 215 -2.31 -8.76 -11.52
CA ARG A 215 -3.26 -7.76 -12.00
C ARG A 215 -4.56 -8.38 -12.54
N ALA A 216 -4.51 -9.54 -13.18
CA ALA A 216 -5.71 -10.25 -13.60
C ALA A 216 -6.56 -10.71 -12.41
N MET A 217 -5.91 -11.18 -11.35
CA MET A 217 -6.54 -11.51 -10.07
C MET A 217 -7.23 -10.27 -9.50
N MET A 218 -6.53 -9.14 -9.38
CA MET A 218 -7.09 -7.89 -8.87
C MET A 218 -8.26 -7.38 -9.73
N GLY A 219 -8.16 -7.37 -11.06
CA GLY A 219 -9.30 -7.00 -11.91
C GLY A 219 -10.53 -7.91 -11.75
N THR A 220 -10.32 -9.21 -11.51
CA THR A 220 -11.42 -10.14 -11.19
C THR A 220 -12.03 -9.83 -9.83
N ILE A 221 -11.20 -9.48 -8.84
CA ILE A 221 -11.64 -9.03 -7.51
C ILE A 221 -12.46 -7.73 -7.66
N PHE A 222 -11.94 -6.73 -8.37
CA PHE A 222 -12.63 -5.47 -8.70
C PHE A 222 -14.02 -5.70 -9.28
N GLY A 223 -14.14 -6.56 -10.29
CA GLY A 223 -15.40 -6.89 -10.95
C GLY A 223 -16.46 -7.47 -9.99
N ASN A 224 -16.02 -8.11 -8.90
CA ASN A 224 -16.87 -8.77 -7.91
C ASN A 224 -16.92 -8.06 -6.55
N MET A 225 -16.34 -6.86 -6.40
CA MET A 225 -16.25 -6.15 -5.11
C MET A 225 -17.61 -5.93 -4.43
N SER A 226 -18.69 -5.73 -5.20
CA SER A 226 -20.03 -5.56 -4.63
C SER A 226 -20.54 -6.81 -3.90
N THR A 227 -20.01 -7.99 -4.21
CA THR A 227 -20.22 -9.22 -3.43
C THR A 227 -19.25 -9.28 -2.25
N LEU A 228 -17.98 -8.92 -2.45
CA LEU A 228 -16.95 -9.04 -1.42
C LEU A 228 -17.17 -8.11 -0.22
N ARG A 229 -17.91 -7.01 -0.37
CA ARG A 229 -18.27 -6.13 0.76
C ARG A 229 -19.30 -6.72 1.72
N ILE A 230 -19.92 -7.85 1.39
CA ILE A 230 -20.99 -8.46 2.19
C ILE A 230 -20.35 -9.29 3.31
N GLN A 231 -20.82 -9.15 4.55
CA GLN A 231 -20.22 -9.80 5.73
C GLN A 231 -20.27 -11.33 5.66
N THR A 232 -21.32 -11.87 5.08
CA THR A 232 -21.48 -13.31 4.81
C THR A 232 -21.83 -13.50 3.34
N PRO A 233 -20.84 -13.48 2.43
CA PRO A 233 -21.09 -13.75 1.03
C PRO A 233 -21.49 -15.22 0.85
N ASP A 234 -22.29 -15.53 -0.17
CA ASP A 234 -22.72 -16.89 -0.47
C ASP A 234 -21.49 -17.79 -0.69
N PRO A 235 -21.28 -18.85 0.13
CA PRO A 235 -20.13 -19.75 -0.01
C PRO A 235 -20.02 -20.39 -1.39
N ALA A 236 -21.14 -20.69 -2.05
CA ALA A 236 -21.15 -21.27 -3.39
C ALA A 236 -20.65 -20.25 -4.43
N MET A 237 -20.99 -18.97 -4.26
CA MET A 237 -20.51 -17.90 -5.12
C MET A 237 -19.00 -17.69 -4.94
N ILE A 238 -18.51 -17.64 -3.70
CA ILE A 238 -17.06 -17.51 -3.41
C ILE A 238 -16.29 -18.71 -3.97
N GLN A 239 -16.83 -19.93 -3.84
CA GLN A 239 -16.22 -21.13 -4.40
C GLN A 239 -16.16 -21.07 -5.93
N THR A 240 -17.24 -20.64 -6.58
CA THR A 240 -17.30 -20.47 -8.03
C THR A 240 -16.28 -19.43 -8.48
N MET A 241 -16.24 -18.27 -7.83
CA MET A 241 -15.26 -17.21 -8.10
C MET A 241 -13.83 -17.70 -7.96
N THR A 242 -13.51 -18.41 -6.87
CA THR A 242 -12.19 -18.99 -6.62
C THR A 242 -11.81 -19.98 -7.70
N THR A 243 -12.72 -20.86 -8.10
CA THR A 243 -12.47 -21.91 -9.11
C THR A 243 -12.26 -21.30 -10.49
N THR A 244 -13.11 -20.36 -10.90
CA THR A 244 -12.97 -19.64 -12.17
C THR A 244 -11.69 -18.82 -12.22
N MET A 245 -11.35 -18.12 -11.13
CA MET A 245 -10.12 -17.35 -11.03
C MET A 245 -8.89 -18.26 -11.14
N THR A 246 -8.89 -19.40 -10.44
CA THR A 246 -7.80 -20.38 -10.49
C THR A 246 -7.57 -20.87 -11.92
N ALA A 247 -8.65 -21.23 -12.63
CA ALA A 247 -8.57 -21.67 -14.01
C ALA A 247 -8.05 -20.58 -14.95
N ASN A 248 -8.56 -19.35 -14.81
CA ASN A 248 -8.16 -18.22 -15.65
C ASN A 248 -6.68 -17.87 -15.45
N LEU A 249 -6.23 -17.77 -14.19
CA LEU A 249 -4.83 -17.47 -13.86
C LEU A 249 -3.89 -18.59 -14.32
N GLY A 250 -4.29 -19.86 -14.14
CA GLY A 250 -3.52 -21.02 -14.60
C GLY A 250 -3.32 -21.05 -16.12
N ASN A 251 -4.29 -20.54 -16.88
CA ASN A 251 -4.23 -20.44 -18.35
C ASN A 251 -3.40 -19.26 -18.86
N MET A 252 -3.03 -18.30 -18.00
CA MET A 252 -2.21 -17.15 -18.41
C MET A 252 -0.74 -17.56 -18.53
N PRO A 253 -0.05 -17.28 -19.65
CA PRO A 253 1.38 -17.59 -19.79
C PRO A 253 2.22 -16.86 -18.74
N ALA A 254 3.01 -17.61 -17.98
CA ALA A 254 3.88 -17.08 -16.94
C ALA A 254 5.09 -16.34 -17.54
N GLY A 255 5.59 -15.32 -16.84
CA GLY A 255 6.83 -14.62 -17.19
C GLY A 255 6.75 -13.82 -18.49
N THR A 256 5.54 -13.44 -18.91
CA THR A 256 5.35 -12.55 -20.06
C THR A 256 5.65 -11.11 -19.68
N PRO A 257 6.15 -10.28 -20.62
CA PRO A 257 6.26 -8.84 -20.40
C PRO A 257 4.94 -8.25 -19.93
N TYR A 258 5.00 -7.16 -19.17
CA TYR A 258 3.82 -6.40 -18.74
C TYR A 258 2.82 -6.26 -19.88
N ARG A 259 1.58 -6.68 -19.65
CA ARG A 259 0.44 -6.40 -20.54
C ARG A 259 -0.44 -5.37 -19.87
N ASN A 260 -0.89 -4.38 -20.65
CA ASN A 260 -1.95 -3.49 -20.19
C ASN A 260 -3.25 -4.33 -20.05
N MET A 261 -3.64 -4.59 -18.81
CA MET A 261 -4.83 -5.38 -18.44
C MET A 261 -6.03 -4.49 -18.13
N SER A 262 -6.13 -3.32 -18.76
CA SER A 262 -7.25 -2.38 -18.56
C SER A 262 -8.63 -3.01 -18.73
N THR A 263 -8.77 -4.00 -19.61
CA THR A 263 -10.02 -4.74 -19.80
C THR A 263 -10.46 -5.52 -18.56
N SER A 264 -9.52 -5.95 -17.71
CA SER A 264 -9.84 -6.64 -16.45
C SER A 264 -10.52 -5.74 -15.42
N PHE A 265 -10.43 -4.41 -15.59
CA PHE A 265 -11.05 -3.42 -14.70
C PHE A 265 -12.23 -2.70 -15.34
N ARG A 266 -12.60 -3.07 -16.58
CA ARG A 266 -13.80 -2.53 -17.22
C ARG A 266 -15.04 -3.19 -16.61
N CYS A 267 -16.07 -2.39 -16.36
CA CYS A 267 -17.40 -2.92 -16.08
C CYS A 267 -17.82 -3.81 -17.27
N GLN A 268 -18.10 -5.09 -17.02
CA GLN A 268 -18.99 -5.86 -17.87
C GLN A 268 -20.44 -5.45 -17.59
#